data_AF-W1XF29-F1
#
_entry.id   AF-W1XF29-F1
#
_cell.length_a   1.000
_cell.length_b   1.000
_cell.length_c   1.000
_cell.angle_alpha   90.00
_cell.angle_beta   90.00
_cell.angle_gamma   90.00
#
_symmetry.space_group_name_H-M   'P 1'
#
loop_
_entity.id
_entity.type
_entity.pdbx_description
1 polymer ?
#
loop_
_entity_poly.entity_id
_entity_poly.type
_entity_poly.pdbx_seq_one_letter_code
_entity_poly.pdbx_strand_id
1 'polypeptide(L)' 'QIRRENGEPSYNLFGVKASGNWKGPVTEITTTEYENGEAKKVKAKFRVYSSYLEALSDYVGLLTRTPPYAAVTPAASAE' A
#
# COMPACT_ATOMS: atom_id res chain seq x y z
N GLN A 1 -8.89 -1.07 4.51
CA GLN A 1 -7.55 -0.85 5.10
C GLN A 1 -6.99 -2.16 5.60
N ILE A 2 -5.68 -2.23 5.69
CA ILE A 2 -4.97 -3.27 6.42
C ILE A 2 -5.10 -3.03 7.94
N ARG A 3 -5.32 -4.08 8.74
CA ARG A 3 -5.33 -4.00 10.21
C ARG A 3 -4.04 -4.59 10.78
N ARG A 4 -3.61 -4.06 11.91
CA ARG A 4 -2.53 -4.65 12.69
C ARG A 4 -3.00 -5.95 13.35
N GLU A 5 -2.07 -6.77 13.81
CA GLU A 5 -2.38 -8.05 14.49
C GLU A 5 -3.27 -7.87 15.73
N ASN A 6 -3.08 -6.77 16.46
CA ASN A 6 -3.90 -6.40 17.62
C ASN A 6 -5.26 -5.73 17.25
N GLY A 7 -5.64 -5.73 15.96
CA GLY A 7 -6.91 -5.17 15.48
C GLY A 7 -6.90 -3.65 15.23
N GLU A 8 -5.87 -2.95 15.73
CA GLU A 8 -5.69 -1.50 15.55
C GLU A 8 -5.55 -1.12 14.07
N PRO A 9 -5.98 0.10 13.68
CA PRO A 9 -5.78 0.58 12.32
C PRO A 9 -4.30 0.70 11.97
N SER A 10 -3.93 0.24 10.77
CA SER A 10 -2.65 0.62 10.16
C SER A 10 -2.74 1.91 9.35
N TYR A 11 -3.96 2.39 9.10
CA TYR A 11 -4.29 3.47 8.16
C TYR A 11 -3.87 3.21 6.70
N ASN A 12 -3.31 2.03 6.40
CA ASN A 12 -2.89 1.66 5.05
C ASN A 12 -4.10 1.20 4.24
N LEU A 13 -4.72 2.17 3.56
CA LEU A 13 -5.89 1.95 2.71
C LEU A 13 -5.54 1.26 1.39
N PHE A 14 -4.34 1.50 0.87
CA PHE A 14 -3.93 1.10 -0.47
C PHE A 14 -3.09 -0.19 -0.52
N GLY A 15 -2.88 -0.84 0.63
CA GLY A 15 -2.08 -2.06 0.69
C GLY A 15 -0.61 -1.83 0.33
N VAL A 16 -0.05 -0.66 0.65
CA VAL A 16 1.34 -0.34 0.31
C VAL A 16 2.28 -1.26 1.09
N LYS A 17 3.01 -2.13 0.37
CA LYS A 17 4.01 -3.02 0.95
C LYS A 17 5.21 -2.23 1.49
N ALA A 18 5.82 -2.74 2.55
CA ALA A 18 7.04 -2.17 3.10
C ALA A 18 8.25 -2.63 2.27
N SER A 19 8.75 -1.74 1.40
CA SER A 19 10.01 -1.91 0.67
C SER A 19 11.22 -1.71 1.58
N GLY A 20 12.42 -2.12 1.15
CA GLY A 20 13.66 -1.97 1.95
C GLY A 20 13.99 -0.54 2.40
N ASN A 21 13.50 0.48 1.69
CA ASN A 21 13.70 1.89 2.04
C ASN A 21 12.74 2.39 3.13
N TRP A 22 11.71 1.61 3.49
CA TRP A 22 10.78 1.98 4.55
C TRP A 22 11.44 1.88 5.92
N LYS A 23 11.38 2.95 6.71
CA LYS A 23 11.94 3.04 8.07
C LYS A 23 10.88 3.15 9.16
N GLY A 24 9.61 3.27 8.78
CA GLY A 24 8.49 3.37 9.72
C GLY A 24 8.01 2.01 10.23
N PRO A 25 6.96 2.00 11.05
CA PRO A 25 6.38 0.76 11.56
C PRO A 25 5.79 -0.09 10.43
N VAL A 26 5.72 -1.40 10.67
CA VAL A 26 5.16 -2.37 9.72
C VAL A 26 4.22 -3.33 10.44
N THR A 27 3.32 -3.94 9.67
CA THR A 27 2.53 -5.08 10.11
C THR A 27 2.71 -6.23 9.11
N GLU A 28 2.88 -7.44 9.61
CA GLU A 28 3.02 -8.65 8.78
C GLU A 28 1.67 -9.35 8.67
N ILE A 29 1.25 -9.65 7.44
CA ILE A 29 -0.03 -10.30 7.17
C ILE A 29 0.17 -11.40 6.14
N THR A 30 -0.47 -12.54 6.38
CA THR A 30 -0.57 -13.61 5.39
C THR A 30 -1.59 -13.20 4.34
N THR A 31 -1.11 -12.93 3.13
CA THR A 31 -1.93 -12.62 1.95
C THR A 31 -2.01 -13.82 1.02
N THR A 32 -3.02 -13.84 0.16
CA THR A 32 -3.10 -14.80 -0.95
C THR A 32 -2.79 -14.04 -2.22
N GLU A 33 -1.63 -14.30 -2.82
CA GLU A 33 -1.21 -13.71 -4.08
C GLU A 33 -1.34 -14.76 -5.19
N TYR A 34 -1.73 -14.34 -6.38
CA TYR A 34 -1.83 -15.22 -7.53
C TYR A 34 -0.56 -15.08 -8.37
N GLU A 35 0.24 -16.13 -8.40
CA GLU A 35 1.43 -16.21 -9.26
C GLU A 35 1.16 -17.25 -10.35
N ASN A 36 1.22 -16.85 -11.63
CA ASN A 36 0.92 -17.71 -12.78
C ASN A 36 -0.44 -18.42 -12.71
N GLY A 37 -1.44 -17.77 -12.09
CA GLY A 37 -2.78 -18.33 -11.91
C GLY A 37 -2.96 -19.24 -10.69
N GLU A 38 -1.89 -19.52 -9.95
CA GLU A 38 -1.95 -20.33 -8.73
C GLU A 38 -2.01 -19.43 -7.48
N ALA A 39 -2.97 -19.72 -6.60
CA ALA A 39 -3.12 -19.00 -5.33
C ALA A 39 -2.06 -19.46 -4.33
N LYS A 40 -1.15 -18.56 -3.95
CA LYS A 40 -0.11 -18.81 -2.95
C LYS A 40 -0.34 -17.96 -1.71
N LYS A 41 -0.25 -18.60 -0.55
CA LYS A 41 -0.24 -17.89 0.74
C LYS A 41 1.16 -17.37 1.01
N VAL A 42 1.31 -16.05 1.04
CA VAL A 42 2.59 -15.37 1.26
C VAL A 42 2.47 -14.40 2.42
N LYS A 43 3.44 -14.46 3.33
CA LYS A 43 3.61 -13.45 4.38
C LYS A 43 4.21 -12.19 3.75
N ALA A 44 3.49 -11.09 3.84
CA ALA A 44 3.93 -9.80 3.33
C ALA A 44 3.94 -8.76 4.46
N LYS A 45 4.93 -7.86 4.43
CA LYS A 45 5.02 -6.72 5.34
C LYS A 45 4.38 -5.50 4.68
N PHE A 46 3.50 -4.84 5.40
CA PHE A 46 2.80 -3.64 4.96
C PHE A 46 3.20 -2.45 5.82
N ARG A 47 3.25 -1.28 5.20
CA ARG A 47 3.51 -0.02 5.90
C ARG A 47 2.38 0.24 6.88
N VAL A 48 2.73 0.81 8.03
CA VAL A 48 1.80 1.27 9.04
C VAL A 48 2.00 2.78 9.15
N TYR A 49 0.92 3.53 9.07
CA TYR A 49 0.93 4.97 9.20
C TYR A 49 0.36 5.38 10.56
N SER A 50 0.60 6.63 10.94
CA SER A 50 0.06 7.31 12.11
C SER A 50 -1.35 7.87 11.86
N SER A 51 -1.69 8.14 10.59
CA SER A 51 -2.99 8.71 10.19
C SER A 51 -3.32 8.43 8.72
N TYR A 52 -4.57 8.67 8.33
CA TYR A 52 -4.98 8.62 6.92
C TYR A 52 -4.29 9.70 6.06
N LEU A 53 -4.00 10.86 6.64
CA LEU A 53 -3.32 11.95 5.91
C LEU A 53 -1.91 11.53 5.49
N GLU A 54 -1.18 10.86 6.38
CA GLU A 54 0.14 10.30 6.07
C GLU A 54 0.03 9.21 4.99
N ALA A 55 -0.96 8.32 5.10
CA ALA A 55 -1.19 7.26 4.11
C ALA A 55 -1.48 7.81 2.70
N LEU A 56 -2.33 8.85 2.61
CA LEU A 56 -2.66 9.50 1.34
C LEU A 56 -1.44 10.23 0.75
N SER A 57 -0.68 10.94 1.59
CA SER A 57 0.52 11.65 1.15
C SER A 57 1.59 10.70 0.60
N ASP A 58 1.82 9.58 1.27
CA ASP A 58 2.75 8.55 0.79
C ASP A 58 2.27 7.92 -0.52
N TYR A 59 0.97 7.66 -0.65
CA TYR A 59 0.39 7.10 -1.87
C TYR A 59 0.55 8.04 -3.08
N VAL A 60 0.25 9.32 -2.93
CA VAL A 60 0.49 10.35 -3.96
C VAL A 60 1.98 10.42 -4.32
N GLY A 61 2.86 10.34 -3.32
CA GLY A 61 4.31 10.26 -3.53
C GLY A 61 4.74 9.02 -4.32
N LEU A 62 4.10 7.88 -4.10
CA LEU A 62 4.40 6.63 -4.83
C LEU A 62 4.00 6.74 -6.30
N LEU A 63 2.80 7.25 -6.59
CA LEU A 63 2.30 7.46 -7.96
C LEU A 63 3.19 8.42 -8.75
N THR A 64 3.67 9.49 -8.11
CA THR A 64 4.54 10.47 -8.79
C THR A 64 5.97 9.97 -9.02
N ARG A 65 6.43 8.96 -8.27
CA ARG A 65 7.82 8.43 -8.32
C ARG A 65 8.00 7.15 -9.14
N THR A 66 6.93 6.44 -9.49
CA THR A 66 7.01 5.18 -10.26
C THR A 66 6.44 5.34 -11.67
N PRO A 67 7.26 5.29 -12.74
CA PRO A 67 6.75 5.07 -14.09
C PRO A 67 6.13 3.66 -14.15
N PRO A 68 4.93 3.46 -14.74
CA PRO A 68 4.34 4.29 -15.80
C PRO A 68 3.14 5.17 -15.36
N TYR A 69 3.10 5.71 -14.14
CA TYR A 69 2.01 6.62 -13.72
C TYR A 69 2.15 8.07 -14.21
N ALA A 70 3.13 8.37 -15.08
CA ALA A 70 3.18 9.64 -15.80
C ALA A 70 1.89 9.91 -16.60
N ALA A 71 1.16 8.86 -16.99
CA ALA A 71 -0.15 8.94 -17.66
C ALA A 71 -1.35 9.06 -16.69
N VAL A 72 -1.15 8.99 -15.37
CA VAL A 72 -2.21 9.18 -14.34
C VAL A 72 -2.05 10.56 -13.69
N THR A 73 -1.92 11.57 -14.54
CA THR A 73 -2.27 12.97 -14.24
C THR A 73 -3.66 13.22 -14.86
N PRO A 74 -4.49 14.08 -14.27
CA PRO A 74 -5.93 13.89 -14.27
C PRO A 74 -6.51 13.90 -15.69
N ALA A 75 -7.35 12.91 -16.00
CA ALA A 75 -8.41 13.13 -16.96
C ALA A 75 -9.20 14.35 -16.44
N ALA A 76 -9.09 15.46 -17.16
CA ALA A 76 -9.99 16.58 -16.97
C ALA A 76 -11.38 16.06 -17.31
N SER A 77 -12.26 16.08 -16.31
CA SER A 77 -13.65 15.63 -16.32
C SER A 77 -13.91 14.16 -16.02
N ALA A 78 -14.61 13.96 -14.90
CA ALA A 78 -15.60 12.91 -14.78
C ALA A 78 -16.96 13.56 -15.14
N GLU A 79 -17.25 13.59 -16.43
CA GLU A 79 -18.61 13.72 -16.99
C GLU A 79 -18.80 12.61 -18.02
#